data_AF-A0A834DEG9-F1
#
_entry.id   AF-A0A834DEG9-F1
#
_cell.length_a   1.000
_cell.length_b   1.000
_cell.length_c   1.000
_cell.angle_alpha   90.00
_cell.angle_beta   90.00
_cell.angle_gamma   90.00
#
_symmetry.space_group_name_H-M   'P 1'
#
loop_
_entity.id
_entity.type
_entity.pdbx_description
1 polymer ?
#
loop_
_entity_poly.entity_id
_entity_poly.type
_entity_poly.pdbx_seq_one_letter_code
_entity_poly.pdbx_strand_id
1 'polypeptide(L)'
;MMWSNFLMQEENRRRAEAGRRGRGQGLSGLSPEQEGKVKLVLLLTAVGATLAVLAVGTEFWVELNTFKANGSAVCDAAHLGLWKMCTKRLWQADVPAGRETCGPAELPGEANCTYFKFFTTGENAHIFQRTTKKEVNLAAAVIAVVGLAVMALGCLCIIMVLSKGAEFLLRVGAVCFGLSGLLLLVSLEVFRHSVQALLQSVSPEPPPAPALAYEYSWSLGCGVGASLVLLLGGLCFLLLTLPPWPWGSLCPKQGPRAT
;
A
#
# COMPACT_ATOMS: atom_id res chain seq x y z
N MET A 1 -7.20 48.34 -38.29
CA MET A 1 -7.58 48.11 -36.88
C MET A 1 -8.71 47.07 -36.72
N MET A 2 -8.86 46.08 -37.63
CA MET A 2 -9.99 45.12 -37.60
C MET A 2 -9.67 43.77 -36.94
N TRP A 3 -8.40 43.46 -36.68
CA TRP A 3 -7.98 42.16 -36.13
C TRP A 3 -8.11 42.03 -34.60
N SER A 4 -7.93 43.13 -33.86
CA SER A 4 -8.03 43.12 -32.39
C SER A 4 -9.43 42.77 -31.92
N ASN A 5 -10.46 43.18 -32.68
CA ASN A 5 -11.85 42.85 -32.36
C ASN A 5 -12.18 41.38 -32.66
N PHE A 6 -11.60 40.81 -33.73
CA PHE A 6 -11.85 39.41 -34.09
C PHE A 6 -11.22 38.45 -33.07
N LEU A 7 -9.99 38.69 -32.64
CA LEU A 7 -9.33 37.87 -31.61
C LEU A 7 -10.07 37.94 -30.28
N MET A 8 -10.52 39.13 -29.87
CA MET A 8 -11.25 39.28 -28.62
C MET A 8 -12.66 38.67 -28.69
N GLN A 9 -13.30 38.69 -29.86
CA GLN A 9 -14.60 38.06 -30.09
C GLN A 9 -14.49 36.53 -30.16
N GLU A 10 -13.40 36.00 -30.71
CA GLU A 10 -13.10 34.56 -30.72
C GLU A 10 -12.73 34.04 -29.31
N GLU A 11 -11.99 34.82 -28.53
CA GLU A 11 -11.70 34.48 -27.13
C GLU A 11 -12.95 34.55 -26.26
N ASN A 12 -13.81 35.56 -26.44
CA ASN A 12 -15.11 35.63 -25.78
C ASN A 12 -16.04 34.49 -26.22
N ARG A 13 -15.99 34.07 -27.49
CA ARG A 13 -16.73 32.90 -27.98
C ARG A 13 -16.24 31.61 -27.33
N ARG A 14 -14.93 31.40 -27.22
CA ARG A 14 -14.35 30.24 -26.51
C ARG A 14 -14.68 30.26 -25.01
N ARG A 15 -14.65 31.43 -24.36
CA ARG A 15 -15.07 31.59 -22.96
C ARG A 15 -16.58 31.37 -22.79
N ALA A 16 -17.40 31.78 -23.75
CA ALA A 16 -18.84 31.54 -23.75
C ALA A 16 -19.19 30.07 -24.04
N GLU A 17 -18.43 29.37 -24.88
CA GLU A 17 -18.56 27.93 -25.14
C GLU A 17 -18.07 27.09 -23.96
N ALA A 18 -16.97 27.48 -23.30
CA ALA A 18 -16.53 26.90 -22.03
C ALA A 18 -17.54 27.17 -20.91
N GLY A 19 -18.09 28.39 -20.87
CA GLY A 19 -19.18 28.78 -19.97
C GLY A 19 -20.48 28.02 -20.23
N ARG A 20 -20.84 27.74 -21.49
CA ARG A 20 -21.99 26.90 -21.86
C ARG A 20 -21.77 25.43 -21.54
N ARG A 21 -20.55 24.90 -21.68
CA ARG A 21 -20.21 23.55 -21.19
C ARG A 21 -20.28 23.45 -19.68
N GLY A 22 -19.93 24.50 -18.95
CA GLY A 22 -20.11 24.58 -17.49
C GLY A 22 -21.56 24.82 -17.03
N ARG A 23 -22.42 25.39 -17.89
CA ARG A 23 -23.79 25.82 -17.54
C ARG A 23 -24.88 24.90 -18.11
N GLY A 24 -24.51 23.92 -18.95
CA GLY A 24 -25.40 22.89 -19.51
C GLY A 24 -25.54 21.62 -18.66
N GLN A 25 -24.79 21.48 -17.56
CA GLN A 25 -24.97 20.41 -16.57
C GLN A 25 -25.85 20.91 -15.41
N GLY A 26 -27.14 21.11 -15.70
CA GLY A 26 -28.19 21.21 -14.69
C GLY A 26 -28.62 19.82 -14.18
N LEU A 27 -27.69 18.90 -13.94
CA LEU A 27 -27.96 17.60 -13.32
C LEU A 27 -27.00 17.39 -12.15
N SER A 28 -27.55 17.44 -10.93
CA SER A 28 -27.02 16.89 -9.67
C SER A 28 -25.50 16.96 -9.50
N GLY A 29 -24.98 18.14 -9.17
CA GLY A 29 -23.64 18.27 -8.60
C GLY A 29 -23.67 18.04 -7.09
N LEU A 30 -22.63 17.41 -6.54
CA LEU A 30 -22.42 17.23 -5.10
C LEU A 30 -22.58 18.55 -4.35
N SER A 31 -23.21 18.51 -3.18
CA SER A 31 -23.25 19.71 -2.31
C SER A 31 -21.82 20.11 -1.92
N PRO A 32 -21.53 21.41 -1.71
CA PRO A 32 -20.18 21.86 -1.36
C PRO A 32 -19.65 21.21 -0.07
N GLU A 33 -20.53 20.89 0.89
CA GLU A 33 -20.15 20.14 2.09
C GLU A 33 -19.78 18.70 1.79
N GLN A 34 -20.51 18.04 0.88
CA GLN A 34 -20.24 16.66 0.49
C GLN A 34 -18.96 16.58 -0.35
N GLU A 35 -18.73 17.53 -1.25
CA GLU A 35 -17.48 17.66 -1.99
C GLU A 35 -16.29 17.84 -1.04
N GLY A 36 -16.41 18.67 0.00
CA GLY A 36 -15.40 18.85 1.03
C GLY A 36 -15.07 17.54 1.77
N LYS A 37 -16.09 16.77 2.16
CA LYS A 37 -15.92 15.45 2.80
C LYS A 37 -15.22 14.46 1.85
N VAL A 38 -15.62 14.42 0.58
CA VAL A 38 -14.99 13.55 -0.43
C VAL A 38 -13.53 13.92 -0.63
N LYS A 39 -13.17 15.21 -0.70
CA LYS A 39 -11.77 15.66 -0.81
C LYS A 39 -10.94 15.30 0.42
N LEU A 40 -11.50 15.45 1.63
CA LEU A 40 -10.82 15.06 2.86
C LEU A 40 -10.51 13.56 2.87
N VAL A 41 -11.49 12.72 2.55
CA VAL A 41 -11.28 11.27 2.47
C VAL A 41 -10.31 10.92 1.35
N LEU A 42 -10.34 11.63 0.21
CA LEU A 42 -9.37 11.46 -0.87
C LEU A 42 -7.93 11.73 -0.40
N LEU A 43 -7.70 12.82 0.33
CA LEU A 43 -6.39 13.13 0.90
C LEU A 43 -5.91 12.03 1.85
N LEU A 44 -6.80 11.53 2.72
CA LEU A 44 -6.50 10.41 3.60
C LEU A 44 -6.12 9.15 2.81
N THR A 45 -6.91 8.79 1.79
CA THR A 45 -6.59 7.63 0.94
C THR A 45 -5.32 7.81 0.12
N ALA A 46 -4.96 9.05 -0.25
CA ALA A 46 -3.71 9.33 -0.95
C ALA A 46 -2.49 9.05 -0.06
N VAL A 47 -2.57 9.37 1.25
CA VAL A 47 -1.53 8.99 2.23
C VAL A 47 -1.44 7.46 2.34
N GLY A 48 -2.59 6.76 2.38
CA GLY A 48 -2.60 5.29 2.35
C GLY A 48 -1.96 4.73 1.08
N ALA A 49 -2.24 5.34 -0.08
CA ALA A 49 -1.71 4.92 -1.37
C ALA A 49 -0.20 5.12 -1.49
N THR A 50 0.33 6.24 -1.00
CA THR A 50 1.79 6.48 -0.99
C THR A 50 2.49 5.51 -0.05
N LEU A 51 1.94 5.23 1.13
CA LEU A 51 2.45 4.22 2.05
C LEU A 51 2.42 2.82 1.44
N ALA A 52 1.37 2.46 0.69
CA ALA A 52 1.26 1.17 0.01
C ALA A 52 2.35 1.00 -1.06
N VAL A 53 2.54 2.02 -1.92
CA VAL A 53 3.59 2.00 -2.96
C VAL A 53 4.98 1.94 -2.32
N LEU A 54 5.23 2.72 -1.27
CA LEU A 54 6.47 2.68 -0.52
C LEU A 54 6.70 1.26 0.03
N ALA A 55 5.69 0.67 0.67
CA ALA A 55 5.82 -0.63 1.28
C ALA A 55 6.17 -1.71 0.24
N VAL A 56 5.40 -1.80 -0.84
CA VAL A 56 5.60 -2.80 -1.91
C VAL A 56 6.92 -2.59 -2.68
N GLY A 57 7.39 -1.35 -2.77
CA GLY A 57 8.61 -1.01 -3.51
C GLY A 57 9.92 -1.27 -2.75
N THR A 58 9.89 -1.43 -1.43
CA THR A 58 11.11 -1.57 -0.63
C THR A 58 11.49 -3.03 -0.36
N GLU A 59 12.74 -3.23 0.04
CA GLU A 59 13.26 -4.54 0.49
C GLU A 59 13.29 -4.71 2.02
N PHE A 60 12.64 -3.81 2.77
CA PHE A 60 12.74 -3.73 4.22
C PHE A 60 11.52 -4.31 4.95
N TRP A 61 11.02 -5.48 4.54
CA TRP A 61 9.86 -6.11 5.20
C TRP A 61 10.29 -6.94 6.40
N VAL A 62 11.34 -7.75 6.24
CA VAL A 62 11.93 -8.58 7.28
C VAL A 62 13.44 -8.48 7.22
N GLU A 63 14.05 -8.38 8.39
CA GLU A 63 15.47 -8.50 8.59
C GLU A 63 15.79 -9.87 9.21
N LEU A 64 16.74 -10.58 8.61
CA LEU A 64 17.27 -11.85 9.08
C LEU A 64 18.73 -11.66 9.50
N ASN A 65 19.04 -12.00 10.74
CA ASN A 65 20.38 -11.83 11.31
C ASN A 65 20.94 -13.17 11.77
N THR A 66 22.18 -13.45 11.40
CA THR A 66 22.92 -14.60 11.95
C THR A 66 23.46 -14.28 13.35
N PHE A 67 23.59 -15.31 14.19
CA PHE A 67 24.25 -15.17 15.50
C PHE A 67 25.77 -15.04 15.33
N LYS A 68 26.38 -14.29 16.25
CA LYS A 68 27.83 -14.09 16.31
C LYS A 68 28.52 -15.44 16.56
N ALA A 69 29.32 -15.91 15.60
CA ALA A 69 30.16 -17.08 15.78
C ALA A 69 31.53 -16.67 16.34
N ASN A 70 31.96 -17.31 17.42
CA ASN A 70 33.21 -16.99 18.15
C ASN A 70 34.51 -17.20 17.34
N GLY A 71 34.45 -17.77 16.14
CA GLY A 71 35.60 -18.04 15.28
C GLY A 71 35.57 -17.40 13.90
N SER A 72 34.51 -16.65 13.54
CA SER A 72 34.42 -15.97 12.25
C SER A 72 34.64 -14.47 12.40
N ALA A 73 35.56 -13.91 11.61
CA ALA A 73 35.76 -12.46 11.54
C ALA A 73 34.58 -11.71 10.88
N VAL A 74 33.64 -12.47 10.30
CA VAL A 74 32.58 -11.98 9.43
C VAL A 74 31.27 -12.66 9.82
N CYS A 75 30.16 -11.95 9.61
CA CYS A 75 28.83 -12.50 9.72
C CYS A 75 27.85 -11.87 8.73
N ASP A 76 26.70 -12.53 8.56
CA ASP A 76 25.74 -12.21 7.52
C ASP A 76 24.42 -11.70 8.10
N ALA A 77 23.90 -10.66 7.48
CA ALA A 77 22.56 -10.13 7.70
C ALA A 77 21.83 -10.07 6.34
N ALA A 78 20.50 -10.12 6.33
CA ALA A 78 19.75 -10.08 5.09
C ALA A 78 18.40 -9.39 5.22
N HIS A 79 18.01 -8.67 4.17
CA HIS A 79 16.73 -7.99 4.05
C HIS A 79 15.88 -8.61 2.97
N LEU A 80 14.67 -9.04 3.34
CA LEU A 80 13.69 -9.55 2.39
C LEU A 80 12.63 -8.48 2.12
N GLY A 81 12.47 -8.18 0.83
CA GLY A 81 11.26 -7.58 0.30
C GLY A 81 10.41 -8.59 -0.45
N LEU A 82 9.44 -8.05 -1.19
CA LEU A 82 8.56 -8.83 -2.05
C LEU A 82 9.26 -9.29 -3.34
N TRP A 83 10.15 -8.44 -3.87
CA TRP A 83 10.78 -8.62 -5.18
C TRP A 83 12.29 -8.88 -5.11
N LYS A 84 12.93 -8.40 -4.05
CA LYS A 84 14.38 -8.38 -3.87
C LYS A 84 14.77 -8.92 -2.52
N MET A 85 15.96 -9.48 -2.49
CA MET A 85 16.67 -9.90 -1.29
C MET A 85 18.04 -9.26 -1.33
N CYS A 86 18.43 -8.57 -0.25
CA CYS A 86 19.75 -8.02 -0.09
C CYS A 86 20.46 -8.74 1.05
N THR A 87 21.55 -9.43 0.75
CA THR A 87 22.45 -9.99 1.76
C THR A 87 23.58 -9.03 2.01
N LYS A 88 23.88 -8.77 3.28
CA LYS A 88 24.96 -7.90 3.71
C LYS A 88 25.96 -8.71 4.52
N ARG A 89 27.23 -8.56 4.16
CA ARG A 89 28.36 -9.17 4.86
C ARG A 89 29.01 -8.12 5.76
N LEU A 90 28.95 -8.35 7.07
CA LEU A 90 29.42 -7.42 8.10
C LEU A 90 30.65 -8.00 8.80
N TRP A 91 31.63 -7.13 9.08
CA TRP A 91 32.77 -7.49 9.91
C TRP A 91 32.37 -7.49 11.37
N GLN A 92 32.74 -8.54 12.09
CA GLN A 92 32.39 -8.70 13.50
C GLN A 92 33.01 -7.59 14.38
N ALA A 93 34.11 -6.98 13.93
CA ALA A 93 34.75 -5.83 14.57
C ALA A 93 33.86 -4.57 14.58
N ASP A 94 32.97 -4.43 13.61
CA ASP A 94 32.07 -3.27 13.46
C ASP A 94 30.74 -3.48 14.21
N VAL A 95 30.52 -4.67 14.77
CA VAL A 95 29.31 -5.01 15.54
C VAL A 95 29.54 -4.68 17.02
N PRO A 96 28.61 -3.97 17.69
CA PRO A 96 28.72 -3.64 19.11
C PRO A 96 28.95 -4.88 19.98
N ALA A 97 29.93 -4.81 20.90
CA ALA A 97 30.40 -5.96 21.69
C ALA A 97 29.33 -6.62 22.59
N GLY A 98 28.24 -5.92 22.91
CA GLY A 98 27.15 -6.42 23.74
C GLY A 98 25.98 -7.07 22.98
N ARG A 99 26.09 -7.30 21.67
CA ARG A 99 25.03 -7.93 20.85
C ARG A 99 25.39 -9.36 20.46
N GLU A 100 24.42 -10.25 20.64
CA GLU A 100 24.51 -11.68 20.25
C GLU A 100 24.23 -11.90 18.75
N THR A 101 23.49 -11.00 18.12
CA THR A 101 23.19 -11.01 16.69
C THR A 101 24.09 -10.06 15.92
N CYS A 102 24.39 -10.41 14.68
CA CYS A 102 25.01 -9.48 13.77
C CYS A 102 24.03 -8.35 13.49
N GLY A 103 24.45 -7.15 13.87
CA GLY A 103 23.59 -6.00 14.15
C GLY A 103 22.75 -5.53 12.97
N PRO A 104 21.99 -4.43 13.17
CA PRO A 104 21.04 -3.96 12.18
C PRO A 104 21.74 -3.76 10.85
N ALA A 105 21.15 -4.25 9.77
CA ALA A 105 21.78 -4.21 8.44
C ALA A 105 21.93 -2.80 7.83
N GLU A 106 21.64 -1.76 8.63
CA GLU A 106 22.06 -0.37 8.47
C GLU A 106 23.58 -0.17 8.64
N LEU A 107 24.28 -1.05 9.35
CA LEU A 107 25.73 -0.99 9.58
C LEU A 107 26.53 -1.17 8.28
N PRO A 108 27.61 -0.41 8.00
CA PRO A 108 28.36 -0.50 6.74
C PRO A 108 28.90 -1.91 6.49
N GLY A 109 28.82 -2.37 5.24
CA GLY A 109 29.21 -3.73 4.86
C GLY A 109 29.02 -3.97 3.36
N GLU A 110 29.57 -5.07 2.85
CA GLU A 110 29.39 -5.45 1.44
C GLU A 110 27.94 -5.88 1.23
N ALA A 111 27.17 -5.08 0.49
CA ALA A 111 25.78 -5.35 0.17
C ALA A 111 25.68 -5.99 -1.22
N ASN A 112 25.10 -7.18 -1.28
CA ASN A 112 24.81 -7.87 -2.53
C ASN A 112 23.29 -8.04 -2.67
N CYS A 113 22.68 -7.17 -3.47
CA CYS A 113 21.24 -7.15 -3.71
C CYS A 113 20.89 -7.94 -4.97
N THR A 114 20.03 -8.93 -4.83
CA THR A 114 19.58 -9.77 -5.95
C THR A 114 18.05 -9.80 -6.00
N TYR A 115 17.50 -9.69 -7.20
CA TYR A 115 16.09 -10.00 -7.43
C TYR A 115 15.88 -11.49 -7.24
N PHE A 116 14.73 -11.90 -6.71
CA PHE A 116 14.49 -13.32 -6.57
C PHE A 116 14.48 -14.01 -7.93
N LYS A 117 15.30 -15.07 -8.06
CA LYS A 117 15.48 -15.84 -9.29
C LYS A 117 14.18 -16.44 -9.83
N PHE A 118 13.15 -16.62 -9.01
CA PHE A 118 11.85 -17.06 -9.50
C PHE A 118 11.17 -16.06 -10.47
N PHE A 119 11.48 -14.76 -10.39
CA PHE A 119 10.95 -13.74 -11.31
C PHE A 119 11.81 -13.58 -12.58
N THR A 120 13.06 -14.07 -12.59
CA THR A 120 13.99 -13.89 -13.72
C THR A 120 14.26 -15.19 -14.47
N THR A 121 14.57 -16.28 -13.75
CA THR A 121 14.96 -17.58 -14.32
C THR A 121 13.98 -18.72 -13.99
N GLY A 122 13.01 -18.48 -13.09
CA GLY A 122 12.00 -19.47 -12.73
C GLY A 122 12.47 -20.57 -11.78
N GLU A 123 13.68 -20.48 -11.23
CA GLU A 123 14.23 -21.41 -10.23
C GLU A 123 13.92 -20.98 -8.80
N ASN A 124 13.91 -21.94 -7.85
CA ASN A 124 13.78 -21.63 -6.43
C ASN A 124 15.00 -20.82 -5.95
N ALA A 125 14.77 -19.73 -5.21
CA ALA A 125 15.89 -19.00 -4.61
C ALA A 125 16.41 -19.77 -3.40
N HIS A 126 17.66 -20.23 -3.50
CA HIS A 126 18.42 -20.75 -2.36
C HIS A 126 18.92 -19.56 -1.55
N ILE A 127 18.37 -19.40 -0.35
CA ILE A 127 18.73 -18.35 0.59
C ILE A 127 19.31 -19.05 1.81
N PHE A 128 20.61 -18.87 2.08
CA PHE A 128 21.31 -19.53 3.20
C PHE A 128 21.05 -21.04 3.27
N GLN A 129 21.27 -21.76 2.16
CA GLN A 129 20.97 -23.20 2.02
C GLN A 129 19.48 -23.60 2.21
N ARG A 130 18.56 -22.66 2.44
CA ARG A 130 17.13 -22.92 2.54
C ARG A 130 16.41 -22.57 1.24
N THR A 131 15.53 -23.46 0.82
CA THR A 131 14.67 -23.23 -0.34
C THR A 131 13.41 -22.47 0.07
N THR A 132 13.18 -21.32 -0.54
CA THR A 132 11.87 -20.65 -0.51
C THR A 132 10.89 -21.39 -1.41
N LYS A 133 9.63 -21.58 -0.97
CA LYS A 133 8.57 -22.10 -1.84
C LYS A 133 8.18 -20.99 -2.82
N LYS A 134 8.62 -21.14 -4.08
CA LYS A 134 8.38 -20.19 -5.19
C LYS A 134 6.93 -19.73 -5.30
N GLU A 135 5.97 -20.63 -5.11
CA GLU A 135 4.55 -20.35 -5.31
C GLU A 135 3.98 -19.34 -4.30
N VAL A 136 4.43 -19.38 -3.04
CA VAL A 136 3.86 -18.53 -1.97
C VAL A 136 4.38 -17.10 -2.07
N ASN A 137 5.68 -16.91 -2.35
CA ASN A 137 6.26 -15.59 -2.58
C ASN A 137 5.74 -14.95 -3.88
N LEU A 138 5.57 -15.74 -4.94
CA LEU A 138 4.94 -15.27 -6.18
C LEU A 138 3.48 -14.88 -5.94
N ALA A 139 2.73 -15.67 -5.16
CA ALA A 139 1.34 -15.35 -4.82
C ALA A 139 1.24 -14.02 -4.06
N ALA A 140 2.08 -13.79 -3.04
CA ALA A 140 2.12 -12.51 -2.33
C ALA A 140 2.38 -11.33 -3.30
N ALA A 141 3.37 -11.48 -4.18
CA ALA A 141 3.72 -10.45 -5.16
C ALA A 141 2.58 -10.13 -6.14
N VAL A 142 1.92 -11.16 -6.69
CA VAL A 142 0.76 -11.00 -7.58
C VAL A 142 -0.40 -10.33 -6.86
N ILE A 143 -0.71 -10.76 -5.63
CA ILE A 143 -1.79 -10.17 -4.82
C ILE A 143 -1.52 -8.69 -4.56
N ALA A 144 -0.28 -8.32 -4.21
CA ALA A 144 0.10 -6.92 -4.01
C ALA A 144 -0.08 -6.07 -5.28
N VAL A 145 0.34 -6.59 -6.46
CA VAL A 145 0.18 -5.88 -7.74
C VAL A 145 -1.30 -5.70 -8.09
N VAL A 146 -2.11 -6.74 -7.92
CA VAL A 146 -3.56 -6.65 -8.12
C VAL A 146 -4.17 -5.62 -7.16
N GLY A 147 -3.74 -5.60 -5.89
CA GLY A 147 -4.12 -4.59 -4.91
C GLY A 147 -3.82 -3.17 -5.38
N LEU A 148 -2.59 -2.90 -5.83
CA LEU A 148 -2.17 -1.59 -6.34
C LEU A 148 -2.95 -1.18 -7.61
N ALA A 149 -3.26 -2.12 -8.51
CA ALA A 149 -4.06 -1.84 -9.70
C ALA A 149 -5.51 -1.45 -9.34
N VAL A 150 -6.13 -2.18 -8.40
CA VAL A 150 -7.46 -1.86 -7.89
C VAL A 150 -7.46 -0.52 -7.15
N MET A 151 -6.41 -0.21 -6.39
CA MET A 151 -6.22 1.11 -5.77
C MET A 151 -6.20 2.24 -6.80
N ALA A 152 -5.42 2.08 -7.88
CA ALA A 152 -5.32 3.06 -8.95
C ALA A 152 -6.68 3.28 -9.63
N LEU A 153 -7.44 2.20 -9.87
CA LEU A 153 -8.81 2.29 -10.36
C LEU A 153 -9.71 3.08 -9.39
N GLY A 154 -9.60 2.84 -8.08
CA GLY A 154 -10.30 3.59 -7.05
C GLY A 154 -9.99 5.10 -7.10
N CYS A 155 -8.71 5.46 -7.21
CA CYS A 155 -8.28 6.85 -7.37
C CYS A 155 -8.90 7.49 -8.62
N LEU A 156 -8.88 6.79 -9.76
CA LEU A 156 -9.49 7.28 -11.00
C LEU A 156 -11.00 7.49 -10.88
N CYS A 157 -11.70 6.58 -10.19
CA CYS A 157 -13.13 6.71 -9.91
C CYS A 157 -13.42 8.00 -9.11
N ILE A 158 -12.70 8.25 -8.02
CA ILE A 158 -12.94 9.45 -7.19
C ILE A 158 -12.57 10.74 -7.95
N ILE A 159 -11.48 10.73 -8.72
CA ILE A 159 -11.12 11.88 -9.57
C ILE A 159 -12.23 12.16 -10.59
N MET A 160 -12.85 11.12 -11.18
CA MET A 160 -13.99 11.30 -12.08
C MET A 160 -15.25 11.82 -11.37
N VAL A 161 -15.51 11.41 -10.12
CA VAL A 161 -16.59 12.00 -9.31
C VAL A 161 -16.38 13.50 -9.13
N LEU A 162 -15.17 13.93 -8.75
CA LEU A 162 -14.85 15.33 -8.49
C LEU A 162 -14.78 16.19 -9.76
N SER A 163 -14.29 15.62 -10.88
CA SER A 163 -14.10 16.37 -12.14
C SER A 163 -15.34 16.40 -13.04
N LYS A 164 -16.17 15.36 -13.00
CA LYS A 164 -17.33 15.20 -13.90
C LYS A 164 -18.68 15.06 -13.17
N GLY A 165 -18.70 15.09 -11.84
CA GLY A 165 -19.94 14.98 -11.05
C GLY A 165 -20.59 13.59 -11.10
N ALA A 166 -19.84 12.54 -11.45
CA ALA A 166 -20.37 11.19 -11.63
C ALA A 166 -20.57 10.45 -10.29
N GLU A 167 -21.57 10.85 -9.49
CA GLU A 167 -21.79 10.37 -8.12
C GLU A 167 -21.89 8.83 -7.98
N PHE A 168 -22.37 8.12 -9.01
CA PHE A 168 -22.44 6.65 -9.01
C PHE A 168 -21.06 5.97 -8.88
N LEU A 169 -20.00 6.64 -9.33
CA LEU A 169 -18.62 6.14 -9.23
C LEU A 169 -18.07 6.22 -7.81
N LEU A 170 -18.70 6.98 -6.90
CA LEU A 170 -18.27 7.08 -5.50
C LEU A 170 -18.35 5.70 -4.81
N ARG A 171 -19.42 4.95 -5.07
CA ARG A 171 -19.61 3.60 -4.53
C ARG A 171 -18.62 2.60 -5.12
N VAL A 172 -18.33 2.71 -6.41
CA VAL A 172 -17.32 1.87 -7.08
C VAL A 172 -15.94 2.17 -6.50
N GLY A 173 -15.57 3.44 -6.37
CA GLY A 173 -14.31 3.87 -5.76
C GLY A 173 -14.16 3.37 -4.31
N ALA A 174 -15.23 3.43 -3.52
CA ALA A 174 -15.27 2.90 -2.16
C ALA A 174 -14.94 1.39 -2.12
N VAL A 175 -15.59 0.59 -2.98
CA VAL A 175 -15.34 -0.85 -3.09
C VAL A 175 -13.92 -1.12 -3.55
N CYS A 176 -13.40 -0.37 -4.53
CA CYS A 176 -12.03 -0.49 -5.00
C CYS A 176 -11.02 -0.24 -3.87
N PHE A 177 -11.16 0.85 -3.09
CA PHE A 177 -10.25 1.10 -1.97
C PHE A 177 -10.34 0.05 -0.87
N GLY A 178 -11.54 -0.41 -0.53
CA GLY A 178 -11.73 -1.48 0.45
C GLY A 178 -11.10 -2.80 0.00
N LEU A 179 -11.36 -3.22 -1.25
CA LEU A 179 -10.77 -4.43 -1.83
C LEU A 179 -9.25 -4.32 -1.93
N SER A 180 -8.72 -3.17 -2.34
CA SER A 180 -7.28 -2.93 -2.37
C SER A 180 -6.64 -3.09 -1.00
N GLY A 181 -7.23 -2.48 0.05
CA GLY A 181 -6.70 -2.60 1.41
C GLY A 181 -6.72 -4.04 1.91
N LEU A 182 -7.79 -4.79 1.60
CA LEU A 182 -7.87 -6.21 1.94
C LEU A 182 -6.82 -7.06 1.20
N LEU A 183 -6.64 -6.84 -0.11
CA LEU A 183 -5.64 -7.56 -0.89
C LEU A 183 -4.22 -7.31 -0.37
N LEU A 184 -3.90 -6.06 0.01
CA LEU A 184 -2.59 -5.75 0.61
C LEU A 184 -2.39 -6.45 1.96
N LEU A 185 -3.42 -6.55 2.82
CA LEU A 185 -3.35 -7.36 4.05
C LEU A 185 -3.13 -8.84 3.74
N VAL A 186 -3.86 -9.40 2.78
CA VAL A 186 -3.67 -10.81 2.37
C VAL A 186 -2.24 -11.01 1.86
N SER A 187 -1.70 -10.10 1.06
CA SER A 187 -0.30 -10.17 0.62
C SER A 187 0.68 -10.17 1.79
N LEU A 188 0.43 -9.36 2.83
CA LEU A 188 1.28 -9.29 4.03
C LEU A 188 1.24 -10.60 4.81
N GLU A 189 0.07 -11.21 4.99
CA GLU A 189 -0.06 -12.50 5.68
C GLU A 189 0.55 -13.64 4.88
N VAL A 190 0.35 -13.67 3.55
CA VAL A 190 0.99 -14.67 2.68
C VAL A 190 2.52 -14.56 2.75
N PHE A 191 3.06 -13.33 2.77
CA PHE A 191 4.48 -13.10 2.98
C PHE A 191 4.93 -13.53 4.39
N ARG A 192 4.13 -13.26 5.41
CA ARG A 192 4.43 -13.71 6.78
C ARG A 192 4.54 -15.23 6.87
N HIS A 193 3.59 -15.93 6.25
CA HIS A 193 3.60 -17.39 6.15
C HIS A 193 4.79 -17.91 5.35
N SER A 194 5.20 -17.20 4.28
CA SER A 194 6.37 -17.61 3.48
C SER A 194 7.68 -17.48 4.26
N VAL A 195 7.83 -16.43 5.07
CA VAL A 195 8.97 -16.24 5.98
C VAL A 195 8.99 -17.31 7.06
N GLN A 196 7.85 -17.63 7.67
CA GLN A 196 7.77 -18.73 8.65
C GLN A 196 8.14 -20.08 8.03
N ALA A 197 7.64 -20.37 6.82
CA ALA A 197 8.01 -21.57 6.08
C ALA A 197 9.51 -21.62 5.74
N LEU A 198 10.12 -20.47 5.41
CA LEU A 198 11.56 -20.34 5.22
C LEU A 198 12.33 -20.61 6.53
N LEU A 199 11.86 -20.10 7.66
CA LEU A 199 12.47 -20.35 8.98
C LEU A 199 12.29 -21.80 9.48
N GLN A 200 11.36 -22.55 8.90
CA GLN A 200 11.15 -23.97 9.20
C GLN A 200 11.85 -24.91 8.21
N SER A 201 12.16 -24.47 6.98
CA SER A 201 12.88 -25.27 5.98
C SER A 201 14.37 -25.41 6.28
N VAL A 202 14.72 -26.03 7.41
CA VAL A 202 16.10 -26.42 7.71
C VAL A 202 16.47 -27.52 6.70
N SER A 203 17.38 -27.21 5.77
CA SER A 203 17.93 -28.23 4.89
C SER A 203 18.83 -29.16 5.72
N PRO A 204 18.65 -30.49 5.67
CA PRO A 204 19.48 -31.45 6.40
C PRO A 204 20.87 -31.68 5.75
N GLU A 205 21.20 -30.96 4.68
CA GLU A 205 22.48 -31.08 3.98
C GLU A 205 23.62 -30.38 4.78
N PRO A 206 24.72 -31.07 5.14
CA PRO A 206 25.84 -30.42 5.83
C PRO A 206 26.51 -29.35 4.94
N PRO A 207 26.91 -28.19 5.48
CA PRO A 207 26.92 -27.79 6.89
C PRO A 207 25.54 -27.33 7.44
N PRO A 208 25.31 -27.45 8.76
CA PRO A 208 24.04 -27.05 9.38
C PRO A 208 23.74 -25.57 9.16
N ALA A 209 22.51 -25.27 8.72
CA ALA A 209 22.08 -23.89 8.51
C ALA A 209 22.23 -23.08 9.81
N PRO A 210 22.83 -21.88 9.76
CA PRO A 210 23.04 -21.06 10.95
C PRO A 210 21.70 -20.71 11.61
N ALA A 211 21.70 -20.62 12.94
CA ALA A 211 20.55 -20.06 13.66
C ALA A 211 20.33 -18.62 13.19
N LEU A 212 19.08 -18.27 12.91
CA LEU A 212 18.69 -16.97 12.39
C LEU A 212 17.75 -16.30 13.39
N ALA A 213 18.06 -15.09 13.80
CA ALA A 213 17.11 -14.17 14.39
C ALA A 213 16.34 -13.47 13.28
N TYR A 214 15.03 -13.26 13.47
CA TYR A 214 14.21 -12.51 12.54
C TYR A 214 13.54 -11.33 13.24
N GLU A 215 13.54 -10.18 12.59
CA GLU A 215 12.84 -8.99 13.06
C GLU A 215 12.02 -8.39 11.91
N TYR A 216 10.81 -7.92 12.21
CA TYR A 216 10.01 -7.20 11.23
C TYR A 216 10.53 -5.77 11.11
N SER A 217 10.69 -5.30 9.88
CA SER A 217 11.21 -3.97 9.59
C SER A 217 10.08 -2.98 9.28
N TRP A 218 10.44 -1.70 9.22
CA TRP A 218 9.51 -0.56 9.14
C TRP A 218 8.55 -0.62 7.93
N SER A 219 8.97 -1.21 6.81
CA SER A 219 8.13 -1.30 5.61
C SER A 219 6.91 -2.19 5.82
N LEU A 220 7.01 -3.20 6.70
CA LEU A 220 5.85 -4.02 7.05
C LEU A 220 4.82 -3.17 7.82
N GLY A 221 5.31 -2.33 8.75
CA GLY A 221 4.48 -1.36 9.47
C GLY A 221 3.79 -0.39 8.52
N CYS A 222 4.51 0.13 7.51
CA CYS A 222 3.92 0.95 6.45
C CYS A 222 2.86 0.19 5.65
N GLY A 223 3.08 -1.08 5.31
CA GLY A 223 2.10 -1.90 4.58
C GLY A 223 0.80 -2.13 5.37
N VAL A 224 0.91 -2.44 6.67
CA VAL A 224 -0.25 -2.58 7.56
C VAL A 224 -0.98 -1.25 7.70
N GLY A 225 -0.23 -0.16 7.97
CA GLY A 225 -0.80 1.19 8.08
C GLY A 225 -1.52 1.62 6.80
N ALA A 226 -0.90 1.42 5.64
CA ALA A 226 -1.51 1.69 4.33
C ALA A 226 -2.82 0.93 4.16
N SER A 227 -2.82 -0.36 4.46
CA SER A 227 -4.00 -1.21 4.30
C SER A 227 -5.17 -0.76 5.20
N LEU A 228 -4.88 -0.40 6.46
CA LEU A 228 -5.88 0.13 7.38
C LEU A 228 -6.43 1.48 6.92
N VAL A 229 -5.57 2.38 6.44
CA VAL A 229 -5.98 3.69 5.91
C VAL A 229 -6.86 3.53 4.66
N LEU A 230 -6.53 2.61 3.76
CA LEU A 230 -7.33 2.34 2.55
C LEU A 230 -8.68 1.70 2.89
N LEU A 231 -8.74 0.77 3.86
CA LEU A 231 -9.99 0.19 4.36
C LEU A 231 -10.88 1.25 5.01
N LEU A 232 -10.29 2.09 5.86
CA LEU A 232 -11.00 3.19 6.52
C LEU A 232 -11.52 4.19 5.48
N GLY A 233 -10.70 4.56 4.50
CA GLY A 233 -11.10 5.46 3.41
C GLY A 233 -12.22 4.88 2.55
N GLY A 234 -12.13 3.60 2.19
CA GLY A 234 -13.21 2.88 1.49
C GLY A 234 -14.51 2.87 2.29
N LEU A 235 -14.44 2.61 3.59
CA LEU A 235 -15.60 2.67 4.48
C LEU A 235 -16.18 4.08 4.57
N CYS A 236 -15.35 5.10 4.75
CA CYS A 236 -15.78 6.49 4.77
C CYS A 236 -16.48 6.89 3.46
N PHE A 237 -15.93 6.53 2.30
CA PHE A 237 -16.59 6.77 1.01
C PHE A 237 -17.93 6.02 0.92
N LEU A 238 -18.02 4.79 1.42
CA LEU A 238 -19.26 4.04 1.46
C LEU A 238 -20.31 4.73 2.35
N LEU A 239 -19.92 5.20 3.54
CA LEU A 239 -20.81 5.94 4.45
C LEU A 239 -21.33 7.24 3.83
N LEU A 240 -20.51 7.92 3.02
CA LEU A 240 -20.94 9.11 2.27
C LEU A 240 -21.96 8.80 1.16
N THR A 241 -22.07 7.54 0.72
CA THR A 241 -23.09 7.10 -0.24
C THR A 241 -24.41 6.67 0.41
N LEU A 242 -24.41 6.43 1.72
CA LEU A 242 -25.62 6.01 2.43
C LEU A 242 -26.53 7.24 2.69
N PRO A 243 -27.85 7.10 2.54
CA PRO A 243 -28.76 8.14 2.96
C PRO A 243 -28.58 8.40 4.47
N PRO A 244 -28.75 9.66 4.94
CA PRO A 244 -28.66 9.97 6.36
C PRO A 244 -29.60 9.05 7.15
N TRP A 245 -29.04 8.38 8.17
CA TRP A 245 -29.76 7.37 8.94
C TRP A 245 -31.04 7.97 9.53
N PRO A 246 -32.21 7.32 9.43
CA PRO A 246 -33.47 7.85 9.95
C PRO A 246 -33.53 7.68 11.49
N TRP A 247 -32.71 8.41 12.24
CA TRP A 247 -32.84 8.48 13.71
C TRP A 247 -34.05 9.31 14.16
N GLY A 248 -34.77 9.94 13.23
CA GLY A 248 -35.99 10.70 13.50
C GLY A 248 -37.21 9.87 13.91
N SER A 249 -37.18 8.54 13.78
CA SER A 249 -38.32 7.66 14.15
C SER A 249 -38.27 7.13 15.59
N LEU A 250 -37.19 7.38 16.34
CA LEU A 250 -37.01 6.91 17.73
C LEU A 250 -37.20 7.99 18.80
N CYS A 251 -37.46 9.24 18.41
CA CYS A 251 -37.94 10.28 19.33
C CYS A 251 -39.47 10.32 19.28
N PRO A 252 -40.20 9.69 20.20
CA PRO A 252 -41.63 9.91 20.31
C PRO A 252 -41.85 11.40 20.62
N LYS A 253 -42.46 12.12 19.68
CA LYS A 253 -42.98 13.46 19.95
C LYS A 253 -43.92 13.35 21.16
N GLN A 254 -43.53 13.94 22.29
CA GLN A 254 -44.46 14.23 23.37
C GLN A 254 -45.57 15.09 22.76
N GLY A 255 -46.74 14.48 22.58
CA GLY A 255 -47.92 15.17 22.07
C GLY A 255 -48.32 16.32 23.01
N PRO A 256 -48.97 17.37 22.49
CA PRO A 256 -49.46 18.47 23.31
C PRO A 256 -50.49 17.93 24.31
N ARG A 257 -50.28 18.16 25.62
CA ARG A 257 -51.38 18.07 26.59
C ARG A 257 -52.33 19.21 26.28
N ALA A 258 -53.52 18.86 25.80
CA ALA A 258 -54.67 19.74 25.87
C ALA A 258 -55.03 19.94 27.35
N THR A 259 -55.10 21.20 27.76
CA THR A 259 -55.84 21.68 28.95
C THR A 259 -56.82 22.72 28.46
#